data_AF-A0A2T4DPY8-F1
#
_entry.id   AF-A0A2T4DPY8-F1
#
_cell.length_a   1.000
_cell.length_b   1.000
_cell.length_c   1.000
_cell.angle_alpha   90.00
_cell.angle_beta   90.00
_cell.angle_gamma   90.00
#
_symmetry.space_group_name_H-M   'P 1'
#
loop_
_entity.id
_entity.type
_entity.pdbx_description
1 polymer ?
#
loop_
_entity_poly.entity_id
_entity_poly.type
_entity_poly.pdbx_seq_one_letter_code
_entity_poly.pdbx_strand_id
1 'polypeptide(L)'
;MTLEELYSKDIIVFECLSGSHAYGLATPESDVDVKGIFILPENEFFGLSYVEQVSNETNDIVYYELRRFMELLSKSNPNILEMLYTPDDTIRKMHPVFEHIRNMNLLSKQCKESFGGYAMTQVRKAKGLNKKILNPVEKQRKGILDFCYVPQGQGSISLEEFLESKQLDQSECGLSKIPHMQEMYGLYVGDPSFKGIVGKETANEVALSSIPKGIEPIAIMSFNKSGYSKHCKEYKEYWDWVAKRNDVRYQNTLTHGKNYDAKNMMHTIRLLTMCEEIGLEGQLNVRREDRDYLLGIKKGAFLYEELVEIAESKIASINDIYEKCALPDQPDIYELNKVLIEIRREFYKTDYK
;
A
#
# COMPACT_ATOMS: atom_id res chain seq x y z
N MET A 1 17.30 2.53 24.92
CA MET A 1 17.54 1.26 24.22
C MET A 1 17.87 1.55 22.77
N THR A 2 19.15 1.46 22.42
CA THR A 2 19.71 1.50 21.07
C THR A 2 20.22 0.12 20.67
N LEU A 3 20.57 -0.08 19.38
CA LEU A 3 21.15 -1.35 18.92
C LEU A 3 22.47 -1.66 19.65
N GLU A 4 23.31 -0.66 19.87
CA GLU A 4 24.56 -0.80 20.63
C GLU A 4 24.32 -1.24 22.08
N GLU A 5 23.28 -0.68 22.73
CA GLU A 5 22.86 -1.09 24.07
C GLU A 5 22.37 -2.55 24.11
N LEU A 6 21.69 -3.05 23.06
CA LEU A 6 21.27 -4.45 23.01
C LEU A 6 22.45 -5.43 23.00
N TYR A 7 23.47 -5.14 22.18
CA TYR A 7 24.67 -5.98 22.08
C TYR A 7 25.54 -5.89 23.33
N SER A 8 25.75 -4.69 23.87
CA SER A 8 26.59 -4.48 25.06
C SER A 8 25.99 -5.05 26.34
N LYS A 9 24.66 -5.06 26.48
CA LYS A 9 23.96 -5.67 27.62
C LYS A 9 23.75 -7.18 27.50
N ASP A 10 24.11 -7.79 26.37
CA ASP A 10 23.90 -9.22 26.06
C ASP A 10 22.46 -9.73 26.20
N ILE A 11 21.47 -8.84 26.00
CA ILE A 11 20.04 -9.16 26.20
C ILE A 11 19.31 -9.71 24.96
N ILE A 12 20.06 -9.99 23.89
CA ILE A 12 19.54 -10.57 22.65
C ILE A 12 19.39 -12.09 22.83
N VAL A 13 18.17 -12.60 22.65
CA VAL A 13 17.87 -14.04 22.75
C VAL A 13 17.75 -14.74 21.42
N PHE A 14 17.57 -13.99 20.33
CA PHE A 14 17.55 -14.54 18.97
C PHE A 14 17.99 -13.48 17.97
N GLU A 15 18.76 -13.87 16.96
CA GLU A 15 19.14 -13.03 15.82
C GLU A 15 19.29 -13.90 14.58
N CYS A 16 18.70 -13.48 13.46
CA CYS A 16 18.86 -14.14 12.18
C CYS A 16 18.98 -13.12 11.04
N LEU A 17 19.61 -13.57 9.95
CA LEU A 17 19.41 -12.97 8.63
C LEU A 17 17.97 -13.21 8.19
N SER A 18 17.29 -12.15 7.75
CA SER A 18 15.93 -12.22 7.24
C SER A 18 15.90 -11.84 5.76
N GLY A 19 14.70 -11.60 5.22
CA GLY A 19 14.55 -11.14 3.84
C GLY A 19 15.18 -12.10 2.84
N SER A 20 15.80 -11.55 1.79
CA SER A 20 16.25 -12.35 0.63
C SER A 20 17.23 -13.47 1.01
N HIS A 21 17.99 -13.33 2.09
CA HIS A 21 18.88 -14.37 2.60
C HIS A 21 18.11 -15.56 3.18
N ALA A 22 17.15 -15.33 4.08
CA ALA A 22 16.29 -16.39 4.64
C ALA A 22 15.48 -17.12 3.55
N TYR A 23 14.97 -16.37 2.58
CA TYR A 23 14.22 -16.95 1.47
C TYR A 23 15.08 -17.69 0.43
N GLY A 24 16.41 -17.61 0.50
CA GLY A 24 17.31 -18.14 -0.54
C GLY A 24 17.27 -17.37 -1.86
N LEU A 25 16.74 -16.14 -1.85
CA LEU A 25 16.59 -15.26 -3.01
C LEU A 25 17.71 -14.21 -3.12
N ALA A 26 18.70 -14.25 -2.24
CA ALA A 26 19.79 -13.29 -2.23
C ALA A 26 20.61 -13.34 -3.53
N THR A 27 20.97 -12.16 -4.04
CA THR A 27 21.92 -11.95 -5.13
C THR A 27 23.11 -11.12 -4.60
N PRO A 28 24.22 -10.95 -5.35
CA PRO A 28 25.34 -10.13 -4.89
C PRO A 28 24.97 -8.68 -4.55
N GLU A 29 23.86 -8.17 -5.11
CA GLU A 29 23.33 -6.83 -4.88
C GLU A 29 22.24 -6.79 -3.79
N SER A 30 21.95 -7.91 -3.13
CA SER A 30 20.95 -7.96 -2.06
C SER A 30 21.40 -7.16 -0.83
N ASP A 31 20.43 -6.48 -0.25
CA ASP A 31 20.49 -5.92 1.10
C ASP A 31 20.52 -7.03 2.16
N VAL A 32 21.13 -6.69 3.30
CA VAL A 32 21.23 -7.56 4.47
C VAL A 32 20.20 -7.11 5.49
N ASP A 33 19.09 -7.85 5.57
CA ASP A 33 18.09 -7.65 6.61
C ASP A 33 18.43 -8.49 7.85
N VAL A 34 18.38 -7.89 9.04
CA VAL A 34 18.56 -8.58 10.32
C VAL A 34 17.31 -8.41 11.17
N LYS A 35 16.80 -9.53 11.67
CA LYS A 35 15.74 -9.53 12.68
C LYS A 35 16.23 -10.20 13.95
N GLY A 36 15.84 -9.65 15.09
CA GLY A 36 16.17 -10.26 16.36
C GLY A 36 15.12 -10.04 17.44
N ILE A 37 15.35 -10.67 18.57
CA ILE A 37 14.48 -10.64 19.74
C ILE A 37 15.36 -10.37 20.94
N PHE A 38 14.95 -9.43 21.77
CA PHE A 38 15.61 -9.11 23.04
C PHE A 38 14.63 -9.18 24.20
N ILE A 39 15.15 -9.41 25.39
CA ILE A 39 14.39 -9.35 26.64
C ILE A 39 14.85 -8.12 27.40
N LEU A 40 13.93 -7.21 27.73
CA LEU A 40 14.28 -6.07 28.58
C LEU A 40 14.85 -6.55 29.93
N PRO A 41 15.89 -5.89 30.47
CA PRO A 41 16.34 -6.15 31.84
C PRO A 41 15.19 -6.03 32.84
N GLU A 42 15.21 -6.84 33.90
CA GLU A 42 14.07 -6.98 34.82
C GLU A 42 13.59 -5.63 35.40
N ASN A 43 14.50 -4.80 35.87
CA ASN A 43 14.19 -3.47 36.41
C ASN A 43 13.61 -2.51 35.37
N GLU A 44 14.04 -2.62 34.11
CA GLU A 44 13.49 -1.81 33.01
C GLU A 44 12.08 -2.29 32.66
N PHE A 45 11.87 -3.61 32.60
CA PHE A 45 10.57 -4.21 32.31
C PHE A 45 9.49 -3.89 33.35
N PHE A 46 9.84 -3.90 34.64
CA PHE A 46 8.91 -3.52 35.72
C PHE A 46 8.82 -2.02 35.95
N GLY A 47 9.79 -1.26 35.44
CA GLY A 47 9.82 0.19 35.51
C GLY A 47 8.78 0.87 34.62
N LEU A 48 8.79 2.20 34.63
CA LEU A 48 7.87 3.02 33.82
C LEU A 48 8.28 3.16 32.35
N SER A 49 9.46 2.65 31.97
CA SER A 49 10.03 2.78 30.64
C SER A 49 9.98 1.44 29.92
N TYR A 50 9.14 1.34 28.89
CA TYR A 50 9.02 0.14 28.06
C TYR A 50 9.43 0.46 26.62
N VAL A 51 10.30 -0.38 26.06
CA VAL A 51 10.71 -0.30 24.65
C VAL A 51 10.22 -1.55 23.95
N GLU A 52 9.27 -1.39 23.02
CA GLU A 52 8.67 -2.52 22.30
C GLU A 52 9.55 -3.05 21.15
N GLN A 53 10.37 -2.16 20.57
CA GLN A 53 11.22 -2.48 19.43
C GLN A 53 12.39 -1.49 19.35
N VAL A 54 13.48 -1.93 18.74
CA VAL A 54 14.66 -1.10 18.43
C VAL A 54 15.04 -1.37 16.97
N SER A 55 15.25 -0.32 16.19
CA SER A 55 15.66 -0.45 14.78
C SER A 55 16.74 0.55 14.40
N ASN A 56 17.46 0.29 13.31
CA ASN A 56 18.28 1.30 12.66
C ASN A 56 17.41 2.26 11.81
N GLU A 57 18.00 3.34 11.30
CA GLU A 57 17.29 4.38 10.54
C GLU A 57 16.59 3.84 9.29
N THR A 58 17.17 2.85 8.62
CA THR A 58 16.62 2.24 7.40
C THR A 58 15.58 1.14 7.68
N ASN A 59 15.51 0.66 8.92
CA ASN A 59 14.74 -0.53 9.35
C ASN A 59 15.17 -1.85 8.69
N ASP A 60 16.40 -1.93 8.18
CA ASP A 60 17.01 -3.18 7.73
C ASP A 60 17.42 -4.05 8.93
N ILE A 61 17.67 -3.43 10.08
CA ILE A 61 18.00 -4.10 11.34
C ILE A 61 16.90 -3.79 12.36
N VAL A 62 16.16 -4.80 12.78
CA VAL A 62 15.02 -4.63 13.70
C VAL A 62 15.04 -5.71 14.79
N TYR A 63 14.96 -5.28 16.04
CA TYR A 63 14.83 -6.14 17.20
C TYR A 63 13.50 -5.88 17.89
N TYR A 64 12.79 -6.96 18.20
CA TYR A 64 11.52 -6.90 18.93
C TYR A 64 11.73 -7.29 20.38
N GLU A 65 11.11 -6.55 21.29
CA GLU A 65 11.05 -6.99 22.69
C GLU A 65 10.20 -8.26 22.76
N LEU A 66 10.56 -9.20 23.63
CA LEU A 66 9.89 -10.51 23.73
C LEU A 66 8.36 -10.42 23.86
N ARG A 67 7.81 -9.50 24.67
CA ARG A 67 6.35 -9.29 24.76
C ARG A 67 5.80 -8.86 23.40
N ARG A 68 6.44 -7.90 22.73
CA ARG A 68 6.02 -7.43 21.40
C ARG A 68 6.07 -8.53 20.36
N PHE A 69 7.10 -9.37 20.39
CA PHE A 69 7.23 -10.54 19.52
C PHE A 69 6.05 -11.51 19.73
N MET A 70 5.74 -11.87 20.98
CA MET A 70 4.63 -12.76 21.33
C MET A 70 3.25 -12.16 20.95
N GLU A 71 3.06 -10.86 21.13
CA GLU A 71 1.85 -10.16 20.69
C GLU A 71 1.65 -10.27 19.18
N LEU A 72 2.71 -10.15 18.38
CA LEU A 72 2.62 -10.25 16.93
C LEU A 72 2.45 -11.70 16.46
N LEU A 73 3.06 -12.68 17.16
CA LEU A 73 2.80 -14.11 16.94
C LEU A 73 1.33 -14.46 17.15
N SER A 74 0.68 -13.93 18.19
CA SER A 74 -0.75 -14.17 18.45
C SER A 74 -1.68 -13.67 17.33
N LYS A 75 -1.18 -12.78 16.46
CA LYS A 75 -1.88 -12.24 15.29
C LYS A 75 -1.44 -12.88 13.98
N SER A 76 -0.68 -13.97 14.05
CA SER A 76 -0.10 -14.66 12.88
C SER A 76 0.64 -13.72 11.93
N ASN A 77 1.38 -12.74 12.47
CA ASN A 77 2.09 -11.76 11.64
C ASN A 77 3.17 -12.46 10.77
N PRO A 78 3.15 -12.33 9.43
CA PRO A 78 4.07 -13.06 8.55
C PRO A 78 5.54 -12.84 8.89
N ASN A 79 5.94 -11.57 9.07
CA ASN A 79 7.32 -11.19 9.36
C ASN A 79 7.88 -11.80 10.65
N ILE A 80 7.00 -12.15 11.58
CA ILE A 80 7.32 -12.66 12.91
C ILE A 80 7.23 -14.18 12.93
N LEU A 81 6.20 -14.76 12.32
CA LEU A 81 6.11 -16.21 12.11
C LEU A 81 7.32 -16.72 11.34
N GLU A 82 7.75 -16.04 10.28
CA GLU A 82 8.93 -16.40 9.50
C GLU A 82 10.20 -16.55 10.35
N MET A 83 10.33 -15.83 11.47
CA MET A 83 11.51 -15.94 12.34
C MET A 83 11.59 -17.31 13.04
N LEU A 84 10.45 -17.96 13.30
CA LEU A 84 10.40 -19.30 13.90
C LEU A 84 10.83 -20.40 12.92
N TYR A 85 10.62 -20.15 11.63
CA TYR A 85 10.86 -21.10 10.54
C TYR A 85 12.06 -20.70 9.68
N THR A 86 12.88 -19.75 10.14
CA THR A 86 14.06 -19.32 9.39
C THR A 86 15.06 -20.48 9.28
N PRO A 87 15.76 -20.64 8.15
CA PRO A 87 16.76 -21.70 7.99
C PRO A 87 17.92 -21.59 8.98
N ASP A 88 18.44 -22.72 9.46
CA ASP A 88 19.50 -22.73 10.48
C ASP A 88 20.78 -21.99 10.03
N ASP A 89 21.11 -22.01 8.74
CA ASP A 89 22.26 -21.30 8.16
C ASP A 89 22.12 -19.76 8.24
N THR A 90 20.93 -19.26 8.56
CA THR A 90 20.66 -17.82 8.72
C THR A 90 20.65 -17.36 10.17
N ILE A 91 20.65 -18.29 11.13
CA ILE A 91 20.64 -17.98 12.56
C ILE A 91 22.04 -17.56 12.99
N ARG A 92 22.16 -16.36 13.55
CA ARG A 92 23.42 -15.80 14.06
C ARG A 92 23.56 -15.95 15.56
N LYS A 93 22.46 -15.84 16.30
CA LYS A 93 22.39 -16.02 17.75
C LYS A 93 21.09 -16.71 18.12
N MET A 94 21.15 -17.66 19.05
CA MET A 94 19.97 -18.31 19.62
C MET A 94 20.28 -18.71 21.07
N HIS A 95 19.62 -18.03 22.01
CA HIS A 95 19.69 -18.35 23.42
C HIS A 95 18.77 -19.55 23.72
N PRO A 96 19.14 -20.47 24.63
CA PRO A 96 18.32 -21.66 24.94
C PRO A 96 16.85 -21.38 25.27
N VAL A 97 16.56 -20.26 25.92
CA VAL A 97 15.17 -19.85 26.24
C VAL A 97 14.29 -19.65 24.99
N PHE A 98 14.87 -19.40 23.82
CA PHE A 98 14.11 -19.23 22.59
C PHE A 98 13.54 -20.56 22.06
N GLU A 99 14.14 -21.70 22.43
CA GLU A 99 13.64 -23.04 22.06
C GLU A 99 12.22 -23.29 22.58
N HIS A 100 11.84 -22.65 23.69
CA HIS A 100 10.48 -22.72 24.22
C HIS A 100 9.43 -22.17 23.25
N ILE A 101 9.80 -21.19 22.41
CA ILE A 101 8.90 -20.60 21.41
C ILE A 101 9.02 -21.34 20.07
N ARG A 102 10.25 -21.68 19.66
CA ARG A 102 10.52 -22.31 18.36
C ARG A 102 9.75 -23.62 18.16
N ASN A 103 9.51 -24.36 19.25
CA ASN A 103 8.81 -25.64 19.22
C ASN A 103 7.27 -25.51 19.38
N MET A 104 6.73 -24.29 19.49
CA MET A 104 5.29 -24.08 19.60
C MET A 104 4.58 -24.25 18.25
N ASN A 105 3.40 -24.87 18.28
CA ASN A 105 2.52 -24.89 17.11
C ASN A 105 1.69 -23.60 17.05
N LEU A 106 2.13 -22.64 16.24
CA LEU A 106 1.54 -21.29 16.15
C LEU A 106 0.84 -20.98 14.82
N LEU A 107 0.85 -21.93 13.87
CA LEU A 107 0.11 -21.79 12.62
C LEU A 107 -1.39 -21.94 12.88
N SER A 108 -2.17 -21.09 12.23
CA SER A 108 -3.63 -21.03 12.40
C SER A 108 -4.32 -20.54 11.13
N LYS A 109 -5.64 -20.66 11.07
CA LYS A 109 -6.44 -20.12 9.96
C LYS A 109 -6.34 -18.61 9.82
N GLN A 110 -5.92 -17.87 10.87
CA GLN A 110 -5.59 -16.44 10.74
C GLN A 110 -4.49 -16.16 9.70
N CYS A 111 -3.64 -17.13 9.38
CA CYS A 111 -2.62 -16.99 8.32
C CYS A 111 -3.24 -16.67 6.96
N LYS A 112 -4.48 -17.11 6.69
CA LYS A 112 -5.21 -16.75 5.47
C LYS A 112 -5.31 -15.23 5.29
N GLU A 113 -5.70 -14.52 6.36
CA GLU A 113 -5.86 -13.08 6.31
C GLU A 113 -4.50 -12.38 6.38
N SER A 114 -3.60 -12.82 7.26
CA SER A 114 -2.33 -12.13 7.47
C SER A 114 -1.36 -12.28 6.29
N PHE A 115 -1.33 -13.42 5.60
CA PHE A 115 -0.54 -13.64 4.38
C PHE A 115 -1.36 -13.29 3.13
N GLY A 116 -2.52 -13.93 2.94
CA GLY A 116 -3.36 -13.77 1.76
C GLY A 116 -3.99 -12.38 1.64
N GLY A 117 -4.56 -11.85 2.73
CA GLY A 117 -5.14 -10.49 2.79
C GLY A 117 -4.12 -9.39 2.49
N TYR A 118 -2.90 -9.55 2.99
CA TYR A 118 -1.80 -8.65 2.66
C TYR A 118 -1.43 -8.72 1.17
N ALA A 119 -1.27 -9.94 0.62
CA ALA A 119 -0.97 -10.13 -0.80
C ALA A 119 -2.08 -9.55 -1.71
N MET A 120 -3.35 -9.76 -1.37
CA MET A 120 -4.49 -9.17 -2.08
C MET A 120 -4.41 -7.64 -2.14
N THR A 121 -4.01 -7.01 -1.04
CA THR A 121 -3.81 -5.56 -0.98
C THR A 121 -2.67 -5.12 -1.91
N GLN A 122 -1.61 -5.91 -2.04
CA GLN A 122 -0.51 -5.62 -2.96
C GLN A 122 -0.91 -5.74 -4.43
N VAL A 123 -1.69 -6.77 -4.80
CA VAL A 123 -2.25 -6.88 -6.16
C VAL A 123 -3.08 -5.65 -6.51
N ARG A 124 -3.96 -5.20 -5.61
CA ARG A 124 -4.78 -4.00 -5.82
C ARG A 124 -3.93 -2.73 -5.99
N LYS A 125 -2.88 -2.58 -5.17
CA LYS A 125 -1.92 -1.46 -5.30
C LYS A 125 -1.16 -1.51 -6.61
N ALA A 126 -0.71 -2.69 -7.05
CA ALA A 126 -0.03 -2.88 -8.32
C ALA A 126 -0.95 -2.50 -9.51
N LYS A 127 -2.23 -2.89 -9.47
CA LYS A 127 -3.23 -2.49 -10.49
C LYS A 127 -3.38 -0.97 -10.57
N GLY A 128 -3.49 -0.32 -9.41
CA GLY A 128 -3.58 1.15 -9.32
C GLY A 128 -2.33 1.86 -9.83
N LEU A 129 -1.14 1.33 -9.51
CA LEU A 129 0.13 1.88 -9.98
C LEU A 129 0.27 1.75 -11.51
N ASN A 130 0.05 0.55 -12.07
CA ASN A 130 0.14 0.32 -13.51
C ASN A 130 -0.79 1.28 -14.29
N LYS A 131 -2.02 1.50 -13.79
CA LYS A 131 -2.94 2.49 -14.38
C LYS A 131 -2.34 3.90 -14.42
N LYS A 132 -1.68 4.37 -13.35
CA LYS A 132 -1.02 5.69 -13.32
C LYS A 132 0.17 5.75 -14.29
N ILE A 133 0.93 4.67 -14.43
CA ILE A 133 2.09 4.62 -15.34
C ILE A 133 1.62 4.67 -16.80
N LEU A 134 0.60 3.91 -17.16
CA LEU A 134 0.07 3.84 -18.53
C LEU A 134 -0.79 5.07 -18.92
N ASN A 135 -1.33 5.80 -17.95
CA ASN A 135 -2.19 6.97 -18.18
C ASN A 135 -1.62 8.19 -17.44
N PRO A 136 -0.53 8.78 -17.94
CA PRO A 136 0.05 9.96 -17.31
C PRO A 136 -0.91 11.15 -17.39
N VAL A 137 -1.03 11.88 -16.28
CA VAL A 137 -1.81 13.12 -16.23
C VAL A 137 -0.89 14.30 -16.52
N GLU A 138 -1.35 15.23 -17.36
CA GLU A 138 -0.63 16.46 -17.70
C GLU A 138 -0.33 17.32 -16.46
N LYS A 139 0.75 18.12 -16.54
CA LYS A 139 1.17 19.05 -15.48
C LYS A 139 0.21 20.21 -15.29
N GLN A 140 -0.52 20.60 -16.33
CA GLN A 140 -1.51 21.66 -16.25
C GLN A 140 -2.85 21.04 -15.91
N ARG A 141 -3.47 21.51 -14.83
CA ARG A 141 -4.81 21.07 -14.45
C ARG A 141 -5.83 21.78 -15.33
N LYS A 142 -6.67 21.02 -16.04
CA LYS A 142 -7.88 21.54 -16.69
C LYS A 142 -8.78 22.30 -15.69
N GLY A 143 -9.26 23.46 -16.11
CA GLY A 143 -10.17 24.33 -15.37
C GLY A 143 -11.64 23.99 -15.59
N ILE A 144 -12.53 24.86 -15.14
CA ILE A 144 -13.99 24.68 -15.32
C ILE A 144 -14.39 24.80 -16.80
N LEU A 145 -13.77 25.71 -17.55
CA LEU A 145 -14.10 26.00 -18.95
C LEU A 145 -13.91 24.77 -19.85
N ASP A 146 -12.89 23.95 -19.58
CA ASP A 146 -12.63 22.66 -20.26
C ASP A 146 -13.79 21.65 -20.17
N PHE A 147 -14.71 21.84 -19.22
CA PHE A 147 -15.87 20.98 -18.98
C PHE A 147 -17.19 21.70 -19.32
N CYS A 148 -17.11 22.86 -19.96
CA CYS A 148 -18.27 23.61 -20.43
C CYS A 148 -18.44 23.43 -21.94
N TYR A 149 -19.68 23.23 -22.37
CA TYR A 149 -20.02 22.97 -23.78
C TYR A 149 -21.25 23.76 -24.21
N VAL A 150 -21.31 24.14 -25.49
CA VAL A 150 -22.46 24.80 -26.10
C VAL A 150 -23.09 23.85 -27.13
N PRO A 151 -24.40 23.54 -27.05
CA PRO A 151 -25.06 22.71 -28.06
C PRO A 151 -24.96 23.32 -29.46
N GLN A 152 -24.59 22.50 -30.45
CA GLN A 152 -24.53 22.90 -31.86
C GLN A 152 -25.00 21.74 -32.75
N GLY A 153 -26.12 21.94 -33.45
CA GLY A 153 -26.73 20.90 -34.28
C GLY A 153 -27.13 19.67 -33.46
N GLN A 154 -26.65 18.50 -33.87
CA GLN A 154 -26.84 17.24 -33.12
C GLN A 154 -25.74 16.96 -32.08
N GLY A 155 -24.77 17.86 -31.92
CA GLY A 155 -23.64 17.71 -31.00
C GLY A 155 -23.42 18.95 -30.14
N SER A 156 -22.17 19.19 -29.79
CA SER A 156 -21.75 20.36 -29.01
C SER A 156 -20.34 20.79 -29.41
N ILE A 157 -20.01 22.05 -29.17
CA ILE A 157 -18.66 22.61 -29.25
C ILE A 157 -18.16 22.96 -27.84
N SER A 158 -16.84 23.08 -27.67
CA SER A 158 -16.30 23.56 -26.40
C SER A 158 -16.73 25.01 -26.15
N LEU A 159 -16.87 25.39 -24.89
CA LEU A 159 -17.18 26.78 -24.55
C LEU A 159 -16.08 27.73 -25.05
N GLU A 160 -14.81 27.32 -24.97
CA GLU A 160 -13.68 28.13 -25.43
C GLU A 160 -13.77 28.41 -26.93
N GLU A 161 -14.03 27.38 -27.75
CA GLU A 161 -14.25 27.54 -29.20
C GLU A 161 -15.46 28.46 -29.49
N PHE A 162 -16.53 28.33 -28.72
CA PHE A 162 -17.70 29.21 -28.86
C PHE A 162 -17.35 30.67 -28.57
N LEU A 163 -16.67 30.94 -27.45
CA LEU A 163 -16.28 32.29 -27.03
C LEU A 163 -15.30 32.92 -28.03
N GLU A 164 -14.32 32.16 -28.51
CA GLU A 164 -13.39 32.61 -29.56
C GLU A 164 -14.12 32.97 -30.85
N SER A 165 -15.07 32.13 -31.29
CA SER A 165 -15.87 32.41 -32.51
C SER A 165 -16.71 33.68 -32.42
N LYS A 166 -17.01 34.12 -31.20
CA LYS A 166 -17.76 35.34 -30.89
C LYS A 166 -16.87 36.51 -30.47
N GLN A 167 -15.55 36.30 -30.36
CA GLN A 167 -14.58 37.26 -29.85
C GLN A 167 -14.96 37.80 -28.46
N LEU A 168 -15.40 36.89 -27.58
CA LEU A 168 -15.83 37.20 -26.22
C LEU A 168 -14.84 36.66 -25.19
N ASP A 169 -14.60 37.41 -24.12
CA ASP A 169 -13.92 36.88 -22.95
C ASP A 169 -14.92 36.30 -21.94
N GLN A 170 -14.53 35.23 -21.24
CA GLN A 170 -15.39 34.60 -20.23
C GLN A 170 -15.78 35.57 -19.11
N SER A 171 -14.97 36.59 -18.82
CA SER A 171 -15.22 37.60 -17.79
C SER A 171 -16.35 38.56 -18.15
N GLU A 172 -16.66 38.71 -19.44
CA GLU A 172 -17.75 39.56 -19.95
C GLU A 172 -19.11 38.85 -19.95
N CYS A 173 -19.11 37.56 -19.59
CA CYS A 173 -20.27 36.70 -19.68
C CYS A 173 -21.06 36.63 -18.37
N GLY A 174 -22.39 36.61 -18.49
CA GLY A 174 -23.33 36.35 -17.41
C GLY A 174 -23.95 34.97 -17.57
N LEU A 175 -24.11 34.23 -16.46
CA LEU A 175 -24.80 32.94 -16.46
C LEU A 175 -26.04 32.96 -15.57
N SER A 176 -27.10 32.31 -16.03
CA SER A 176 -28.30 32.07 -15.23
C SER A 176 -28.77 30.61 -15.29
N LYS A 177 -29.34 30.15 -14.17
CA LYS A 177 -30.12 28.91 -14.02
C LYS A 177 -31.13 28.73 -15.15
N ILE A 178 -31.07 27.69 -16.00
CA ILE A 178 -32.26 27.29 -16.76
C ILE A 178 -33.15 26.42 -15.85
N PRO A 179 -34.37 26.85 -15.49
CA PRO A 179 -35.24 26.08 -14.61
C PRO A 179 -35.51 24.68 -15.18
N HIS A 180 -35.56 23.68 -14.30
CA HIS A 180 -35.82 22.27 -14.63
C HIS A 180 -34.77 21.57 -15.52
N MET A 181 -33.67 22.25 -15.88
CA MET A 181 -32.55 21.64 -16.61
C MET A 181 -31.30 21.64 -15.73
N GLN A 182 -30.87 20.45 -15.31
CA GLN A 182 -29.66 20.31 -14.50
C GLN A 182 -28.43 20.66 -15.33
N GLU A 183 -27.48 21.36 -14.71
CA GLU A 183 -26.19 21.70 -15.31
C GLU A 183 -26.28 22.46 -16.64
N MET A 184 -27.40 23.15 -16.86
CA MET A 184 -27.67 23.97 -18.05
C MET A 184 -27.92 25.41 -17.65
N TYR A 185 -27.30 26.32 -18.39
CA TYR A 185 -27.24 27.73 -18.08
C TYR A 185 -27.52 28.56 -19.33
N GLY A 186 -28.29 29.63 -19.19
CA GLY A 186 -28.33 30.66 -20.22
C GLY A 186 -27.05 31.48 -20.15
N LEU A 187 -26.39 31.68 -21.28
CA LEU A 187 -25.20 32.50 -21.42
C LEU A 187 -25.57 33.86 -22.00
N TYR A 188 -25.20 34.94 -21.32
CA TYR A 188 -25.55 36.32 -21.64
C TYR A 188 -24.28 37.17 -21.76
N VAL A 189 -24.35 38.27 -22.52
CA VAL A 189 -23.29 39.28 -22.63
C VAL A 189 -23.90 40.68 -22.68
N GLY A 190 -23.07 41.71 -22.59
CA GLY A 190 -23.49 43.10 -22.78
C GLY A 190 -23.96 43.83 -21.52
N ASP A 191 -23.68 43.29 -20.33
CA ASP A 191 -23.89 44.00 -19.07
C ASP A 191 -22.59 44.03 -18.22
N PRO A 192 -22.09 45.22 -17.83
CA PRO A 192 -20.87 45.34 -17.03
C PRO A 192 -20.94 44.72 -15.62
N SER A 193 -22.14 44.41 -15.12
CA SER A 193 -22.34 43.78 -13.80
C SER A 193 -22.17 42.26 -13.80
N PHE A 194 -21.95 41.66 -14.98
CA PHE A 194 -21.70 40.23 -15.09
C PHE A 194 -20.39 39.84 -14.40
N LYS A 195 -20.41 38.66 -13.79
CA LYS A 195 -19.32 38.15 -12.93
C LYS A 195 -18.35 37.22 -13.66
N GLY A 196 -18.53 37.06 -14.96
CA GLY A 196 -17.90 36.01 -15.75
C GLY A 196 -18.47 34.62 -15.50
N ILE A 197 -17.94 33.64 -16.24
CA ILE A 197 -18.29 32.21 -16.12
C ILE A 197 -17.53 31.56 -14.96
N VAL A 198 -16.27 31.93 -14.75
CA VAL A 198 -15.40 31.48 -13.67
C VAL A 198 -14.94 32.70 -12.89
N GLY A 199 -15.52 32.91 -11.71
CA GLY A 199 -15.24 34.11 -10.90
C GLY A 199 -13.87 34.09 -10.19
N LYS A 200 -13.23 32.93 -10.04
CA LYS A 200 -11.88 32.78 -9.48
C LYS A 200 -11.26 31.45 -9.90
N GLU A 201 -9.93 31.40 -9.97
CA GLU A 201 -9.19 30.19 -10.38
C GLU A 201 -9.44 28.97 -9.47
N THR A 202 -9.70 29.19 -8.18
CA THR A 202 -9.97 28.13 -7.20
C THR A 202 -11.44 27.68 -7.18
N ALA A 203 -12.26 28.13 -8.12
CA ALA A 203 -13.68 27.79 -8.15
C ALA A 203 -13.89 26.31 -8.49
N ASN A 204 -14.99 25.75 -7.98
CA ASN A 204 -15.48 24.43 -8.36
C ASN A 204 -16.88 24.47 -9.00
N GLU A 205 -17.41 25.68 -9.19
CA GLU A 205 -18.71 25.95 -9.77
C GLU A 205 -18.58 27.12 -10.73
N VAL A 206 -19.44 27.17 -11.75
CA VAL A 206 -19.63 28.36 -12.56
C VAL A 206 -20.25 29.49 -11.73
N ALA A 207 -19.88 30.73 -12.04
CA ALA A 207 -20.40 31.93 -11.39
C ALA A 207 -21.71 32.36 -12.03
N LEU A 208 -22.74 32.62 -11.21
CA LEU A 208 -24.03 33.12 -11.68
C LEU A 208 -24.09 34.65 -11.59
N SER A 209 -24.73 35.24 -12.59
CA SER A 209 -24.98 36.68 -12.68
C SER A 209 -26.47 36.97 -12.58
N SER A 210 -26.80 38.15 -12.04
CA SER A 210 -28.17 38.67 -12.11
C SER A 210 -28.41 39.16 -13.54
N ILE A 211 -29.46 38.68 -14.21
CA ILE A 211 -29.74 39.05 -15.60
C ILE A 211 -30.75 40.20 -15.64
N PRO A 212 -30.40 41.36 -16.20
CA PRO A 212 -31.33 42.46 -16.43
C PRO A 212 -32.52 42.04 -17.31
N LYS A 213 -33.65 42.72 -17.13
CA LYS A 213 -34.84 42.46 -17.96
C LYS A 213 -34.58 42.86 -19.41
N GLY A 214 -34.99 42.01 -20.35
CA GLY A 214 -34.94 42.30 -21.79
C GLY A 214 -33.64 41.90 -22.49
N ILE A 215 -32.70 41.26 -21.78
CA ILE A 215 -31.51 40.65 -22.40
C ILE A 215 -31.81 39.18 -22.70
N GLU A 216 -31.62 38.77 -23.95
CA GLU A 216 -31.75 37.39 -24.40
C GLU A 216 -30.41 36.65 -24.29
N PRO A 217 -30.41 35.33 -24.02
CA PRO A 217 -29.19 34.54 -23.99
C PRO A 217 -28.61 34.41 -25.40
N ILE A 218 -27.28 34.54 -25.51
CA ILE A 218 -26.54 34.28 -26.76
C ILE A 218 -26.34 32.80 -27.03
N ALA A 219 -26.43 31.96 -26.00
CA ALA A 219 -26.35 30.51 -26.10
C ALA A 219 -26.91 29.83 -24.84
N ILE A 220 -27.13 28.52 -24.95
CA ILE A 220 -27.25 27.62 -23.80
C ILE A 220 -25.88 26.98 -23.58
N MET A 221 -25.43 26.94 -22.34
CA MET A 221 -24.17 26.32 -21.93
C MET A 221 -24.47 25.17 -20.97
N SER A 222 -23.84 24.02 -21.18
CA SER A 222 -23.75 22.94 -20.22
C SER A 222 -22.44 23.02 -19.45
N PHE A 223 -22.45 22.69 -18.16
CA PHE A 223 -21.24 22.49 -17.36
C PHE A 223 -21.23 21.07 -16.79
N ASN A 224 -20.36 20.19 -17.31
CA ASN A 224 -20.20 18.83 -16.82
C ASN A 224 -19.45 18.82 -15.48
N LYS A 225 -20.17 19.16 -14.41
CA LYS A 225 -19.63 19.29 -13.07
C LYS A 225 -19.12 17.96 -12.51
N SER A 226 -19.83 16.87 -12.83
CA SER A 226 -19.42 15.52 -12.42
C SER A 226 -18.07 15.12 -13.03
N GLY A 227 -17.87 15.42 -14.32
CA GLY A 227 -16.61 15.23 -15.04
C GLY A 227 -15.48 16.07 -14.46
N TYR A 228 -15.72 17.38 -14.23
CA TYR A 228 -14.73 18.27 -13.62
C TYR A 228 -14.32 17.80 -12.23
N SER A 229 -15.29 17.42 -11.39
CA SER A 229 -15.04 16.92 -10.04
C SER A 229 -14.20 15.64 -10.04
N LYS A 230 -14.51 14.71 -10.95
CA LYS A 230 -13.73 13.48 -11.15
C LYS A 230 -12.30 13.79 -11.59
N HIS A 231 -12.13 14.67 -12.58
CA HIS A 231 -10.81 15.11 -13.04
C HIS A 231 -9.97 15.74 -11.93
N CYS A 232 -10.55 16.63 -11.11
CA CYS A 232 -9.85 17.25 -9.99
C CYS A 232 -9.32 16.23 -8.99
N LYS A 233 -10.14 15.21 -8.68
CA LYS A 233 -9.75 14.11 -7.79
C LYS A 233 -8.61 13.28 -8.40
N GLU A 234 -8.75 12.83 -9.64
CA GLU A 234 -7.75 12.00 -10.33
C GLU A 234 -6.43 12.76 -10.52
N TYR A 235 -6.49 14.04 -10.89
CA TYR A 235 -5.33 14.93 -11.01
C TYR A 235 -4.57 15.03 -9.67
N LYS A 236 -5.29 15.31 -8.57
CA LYS A 236 -4.68 15.40 -7.24
C LYS A 236 -4.04 14.07 -6.84
N GLU A 237 -4.76 12.96 -6.98
CA GLU A 237 -4.25 11.63 -6.64
C GLU A 237 -3.01 11.22 -7.47
N TYR A 238 -2.93 11.65 -8.73
CA TYR A 238 -1.77 11.42 -9.58
C TYR A 238 -0.58 12.26 -9.13
N TRP A 239 -0.75 13.57 -8.98
CA TRP A 239 0.35 14.47 -8.63
C TRP A 239 0.83 14.32 -7.18
N ASP A 240 -0.05 13.97 -6.24
CA ASP A 240 0.33 13.57 -4.88
C ASP A 240 1.19 12.29 -4.89
N TRP A 241 0.90 11.35 -5.81
CA TRP A 241 1.73 10.17 -6.01
C TRP A 241 3.07 10.51 -6.64
N VAL A 242 3.10 11.36 -7.67
CA VAL A 242 4.36 11.83 -8.29
C VAL A 242 5.25 12.52 -7.25
N ALA A 243 4.70 13.36 -6.37
CA ALA A 243 5.46 14.06 -5.35
C ALA A 243 6.04 13.12 -4.26
N LYS A 244 5.41 11.98 -3.99
CA LYS A 244 5.79 11.03 -2.93
C LYS A 244 6.54 9.79 -3.44
N ARG A 245 6.63 9.58 -4.76
CA ARG A 245 7.20 8.36 -5.31
C ARG A 245 8.72 8.32 -5.10
N ASN A 246 9.25 7.11 -4.94
CA ASN A 246 10.68 6.88 -5.02
C ASN A 246 11.06 6.79 -6.51
N ASP A 247 11.78 7.80 -7.01
CA ASP A 247 12.13 7.89 -8.44
C ASP A 247 13.06 6.75 -8.89
N VAL A 248 13.97 6.26 -8.04
CA VAL A 248 14.84 5.12 -8.36
C VAL A 248 14.01 3.85 -8.61
N ARG A 249 13.05 3.57 -7.71
CA ARG A 249 12.12 2.43 -7.85
C ARG A 249 11.23 2.57 -9.09
N TYR A 250 10.82 3.79 -9.40
CA TYR A 250 10.02 4.08 -10.60
C TYR A 250 10.83 3.89 -11.89
N GLN A 251 12.09 4.36 -11.96
CA GLN A 251 12.96 4.14 -13.10
C GLN A 251 13.22 2.65 -13.33
N ASN A 252 13.48 1.89 -12.26
CA ASN A 252 13.61 0.44 -12.36
C ASN A 252 12.36 -0.20 -12.99
N THR A 253 11.16 0.29 -12.61
CA THR A 253 9.87 -0.16 -13.16
C THR A 253 9.73 0.09 -14.67
N LEU A 254 10.28 1.22 -15.16
CA LEU A 254 10.26 1.58 -16.58
C LEU A 254 11.32 0.79 -17.38
N THR A 255 12.51 0.56 -16.81
CA THR A 255 13.65 -0.03 -17.53
C THR A 255 13.45 -1.47 -17.98
N HIS A 256 12.66 -2.28 -17.26
CA HIS A 256 12.36 -3.65 -17.69
C HIS A 256 11.21 -3.72 -18.73
N GLY A 257 10.70 -2.58 -19.22
CA GLY A 257 9.76 -2.50 -20.34
C GLY A 257 8.35 -3.04 -20.08
N LYS A 258 8.03 -3.39 -18.82
CA LYS A 258 6.75 -4.01 -18.44
C LYS A 258 5.84 -3.13 -17.58
N ASN A 259 6.29 -1.94 -17.16
CA ASN A 259 5.48 -0.93 -16.47
C ASN A 259 4.80 -1.41 -15.15
N TYR A 260 5.37 -2.40 -14.44
CA TYR A 260 4.86 -2.87 -13.14
C TYR A 260 5.97 -3.09 -12.11
N ASP A 261 5.66 -3.03 -10.81
CA ASP A 261 6.66 -3.24 -9.75
C ASP A 261 7.01 -4.72 -9.58
N ALA A 262 8.07 -5.17 -10.26
CA ALA A 262 8.50 -6.57 -10.28
C ALA A 262 8.88 -7.13 -8.91
N LYS A 263 9.53 -6.32 -8.05
CA LYS A 263 9.88 -6.73 -6.67
C LYS A 263 8.60 -6.97 -5.87
N ASN A 264 7.62 -6.07 -5.96
CA ASN A 264 6.35 -6.22 -5.26
C ASN A 264 5.55 -7.44 -5.75
N MET A 265 5.51 -7.67 -7.07
CA MET A 265 4.81 -8.83 -7.62
C MET A 265 5.45 -10.16 -7.19
N MET A 266 6.78 -10.26 -7.21
CA MET A 266 7.49 -11.43 -6.66
C MET A 266 7.12 -11.67 -5.19
N HIS A 267 7.14 -10.63 -4.34
CA HIS A 267 6.76 -10.78 -2.94
C HIS A 267 5.30 -11.21 -2.77
N THR A 268 4.41 -10.69 -3.60
CA THR A 268 2.98 -11.03 -3.60
C THR A 268 2.77 -12.51 -3.92
N ILE A 269 3.38 -13.00 -5.00
CA ILE A 269 3.28 -14.41 -5.39
C ILE A 269 3.91 -15.34 -4.35
N ARG A 270 5.06 -14.95 -3.77
CA ARG A 270 5.69 -15.70 -2.67
C ARG A 270 4.76 -15.83 -1.47
N LEU A 271 4.15 -14.72 -1.02
CA LEU A 271 3.24 -14.74 0.13
C LEU A 271 1.98 -15.58 -0.12
N LEU A 272 1.41 -15.53 -1.33
CA LEU A 272 0.28 -16.38 -1.70
C LEU A 272 0.67 -17.86 -1.69
N THR A 273 1.84 -18.20 -2.24
CA THR A 273 2.33 -19.59 -2.26
C THR A 273 2.60 -20.10 -0.84
N MET A 274 3.22 -19.29 0.02
CA MET A 274 3.39 -19.63 1.44
C MET A 274 2.04 -19.80 2.16
N CYS A 275 1.04 -18.97 1.85
CA CYS A 275 -0.31 -19.10 2.41
C CYS A 275 -0.97 -20.44 2.00
N GLU A 276 -0.82 -20.86 0.73
CA GLU A 276 -1.28 -22.16 0.24
C GLU A 276 -0.60 -23.31 0.99
N GLU A 277 0.74 -23.26 1.15
CA GLU A 277 1.53 -24.26 1.88
C GLU A 277 1.08 -24.38 3.34
N ILE A 278 0.87 -23.26 4.04
CA ILE A 278 0.36 -23.27 5.42
C ILE A 278 -1.01 -23.98 5.47
N GLY A 279 -1.93 -23.63 4.56
CA GLY A 279 -3.27 -24.18 4.54
C GLY A 279 -3.33 -25.67 4.20
N LEU A 280 -2.47 -26.13 3.29
CA LEU A 280 -2.42 -27.52 2.80
C LEU A 280 -1.60 -28.45 3.70
N GLU A 281 -0.43 -27.99 4.11
CA GLU A 281 0.62 -28.82 4.72
C GLU A 281 0.76 -28.55 6.22
N GLY A 282 0.23 -27.42 6.71
CA GLY A 282 0.45 -26.99 8.08
C GLY A 282 1.91 -26.61 8.34
N GLN A 283 2.64 -26.14 7.32
CA GLN A 283 4.05 -25.76 7.40
C GLN A 283 4.29 -24.39 6.78
N LEU A 284 5.30 -23.69 7.29
CA LEU A 284 5.75 -22.40 6.75
C LEU A 284 7.14 -22.55 6.16
N ASN A 285 7.23 -22.65 4.83
CA ASN A 285 8.51 -22.82 4.15
C ASN A 285 9.16 -21.46 3.84
N VAL A 286 10.03 -21.02 4.75
CA VAL A 286 10.77 -19.75 4.58
C VAL A 286 11.81 -19.91 3.48
N ARG A 287 12.64 -20.96 3.49
CA ARG A 287 13.52 -21.23 2.34
C ARG A 287 12.65 -21.58 1.13
N ARG A 288 12.83 -20.86 0.02
CA ARG A 288 12.00 -21.04 -1.18
C ARG A 288 12.63 -22.04 -2.14
N GLU A 289 11.87 -23.07 -2.48
CA GLU A 289 12.21 -24.03 -3.54
C GLU A 289 11.96 -23.44 -4.94
N ASP A 290 11.02 -22.50 -5.06
CA ASP A 290 10.64 -21.82 -6.31
C ASP A 290 11.55 -20.62 -6.66
N ARG A 291 12.83 -20.70 -6.29
CA ARG A 291 13.81 -19.60 -6.40
C ARG A 291 13.88 -19.01 -7.81
N ASP A 292 14.09 -19.84 -8.82
CA ASP A 292 14.31 -19.37 -10.19
C ASP A 292 13.06 -18.73 -10.78
N TYR A 293 11.88 -19.24 -10.41
CA TYR A 293 10.60 -18.65 -10.77
C TYR A 293 10.45 -17.25 -10.15
N LEU A 294 10.66 -17.12 -8.83
CA LEU A 294 10.57 -15.84 -8.12
C LEU A 294 11.58 -14.81 -8.64
N LEU A 295 12.82 -15.23 -8.91
CA LEU A 295 13.83 -14.35 -9.52
C LEU A 295 13.51 -14.00 -10.98
N GLY A 296 12.86 -14.90 -11.73
CA GLY A 296 12.32 -14.61 -13.06
C GLY A 296 11.30 -13.48 -13.02
N ILE A 297 10.38 -13.49 -12.04
CA ILE A 297 9.44 -12.40 -11.80
C ILE A 297 10.19 -11.10 -11.50
N LYS A 298 11.16 -11.14 -10.57
CA LYS A 298 11.97 -9.96 -10.20
C LYS A 298 12.74 -9.36 -11.38
N LYS A 299 13.16 -10.19 -12.33
CA LYS A 299 13.86 -9.81 -13.57
C LYS A 299 12.92 -9.35 -14.69
N GLY A 300 11.60 -9.38 -14.50
CA GLY A 300 10.62 -8.96 -15.50
C GLY A 300 10.36 -9.98 -16.63
N ALA A 301 10.59 -11.27 -16.36
CA ALA A 301 10.39 -12.34 -17.35
C ALA A 301 8.90 -12.58 -17.70
N PHE A 302 7.98 -12.04 -16.92
CA PHE A 302 6.54 -12.23 -17.06
C PHE A 302 5.82 -10.92 -17.43
N LEU A 303 4.67 -11.02 -18.07
CA LEU A 303 3.76 -9.90 -18.24
C LEU A 303 3.03 -9.61 -16.94
N TYR A 304 2.56 -8.37 -16.80
CA TYR A 304 1.83 -7.97 -15.62
C TYR A 304 0.50 -8.73 -15.48
N GLU A 305 -0.20 -8.87 -16.59
CA GLU A 305 -1.51 -9.53 -16.69
C GLU A 305 -1.41 -11.00 -16.28
N GLU A 306 -0.36 -11.71 -16.74
CA GLU A 306 -0.07 -13.10 -16.36
C GLU A 306 0.10 -13.24 -14.84
N LEU A 307 0.86 -12.34 -14.21
CA LEU A 307 1.10 -12.39 -12.77
C LEU A 307 -0.17 -12.06 -11.96
N VAL A 308 -1.03 -11.19 -12.47
CA VAL A 308 -2.33 -10.89 -11.85
C VAL A 308 -3.25 -12.11 -11.92
N GLU A 309 -3.34 -12.78 -13.08
CA GLU A 309 -4.14 -13.99 -13.24
C GLU A 309 -3.67 -15.11 -12.31
N ILE A 310 -2.35 -15.31 -12.19
CA ILE A 310 -1.77 -16.28 -11.25
C ILE A 310 -2.13 -15.90 -9.80
N ALA A 311 -2.02 -14.63 -9.43
CA ALA A 311 -2.36 -14.19 -8.08
C ALA A 311 -3.85 -14.42 -7.76
N GLU A 312 -4.75 -14.09 -8.69
CA GLU A 312 -6.19 -14.29 -8.55
C GLU A 312 -6.56 -15.78 -8.46
N SER A 313 -5.92 -16.62 -9.27
CA SER A 313 -6.08 -18.08 -9.20
C SER A 313 -5.64 -18.64 -7.85
N LYS A 314 -4.48 -18.22 -7.34
CA LYS A 314 -4.00 -18.63 -6.00
C LYS A 314 -4.95 -18.16 -4.89
N ILE A 315 -5.48 -16.95 -4.96
CA ILE A 315 -6.46 -16.45 -3.98
C ILE A 315 -7.71 -17.33 -3.96
N ALA A 316 -8.22 -17.73 -5.13
CA ALA A 316 -9.35 -18.66 -5.21
C ALA A 316 -9.00 -20.00 -4.57
N SER A 317 -7.83 -20.57 -4.88
CA SER A 317 -7.37 -21.82 -4.28
C SER A 317 -7.22 -21.74 -2.76
N ILE A 318 -6.60 -20.67 -2.24
CA ILE A 318 -6.48 -20.40 -0.79
C ILE A 318 -7.85 -20.39 -0.11
N ASN A 319 -8.88 -19.84 -0.75
CA ASN A 319 -10.21 -19.85 -0.17
C ASN A 319 -10.72 -21.29 0.04
N ASP A 320 -10.63 -22.13 -0.99
CA ASP A 320 -11.05 -23.52 -0.94
C ASP A 320 -10.22 -24.37 0.05
N ILE A 321 -8.91 -24.11 0.13
CA ILE A 321 -7.98 -24.79 1.05
C ILE A 321 -8.38 -24.51 2.49
N TYR A 322 -8.58 -23.23 2.84
CA TYR A 322 -8.84 -22.85 4.23
C TYR A 322 -10.24 -23.21 4.73
N GLU A 323 -11.20 -23.46 3.84
CA GLU A 323 -12.49 -24.06 4.20
C GLU A 323 -12.35 -25.48 4.74
N LYS A 324 -11.33 -26.23 4.27
CA LYS A 324 -11.07 -27.63 4.63
C LYS A 324 -9.88 -27.78 5.58
N CYS A 325 -9.21 -26.68 5.93
CA CYS A 325 -7.98 -26.69 6.70
C CYS A 325 -8.23 -27.16 8.14
N ALA A 326 -7.33 -28.02 8.63
CA ALA A 326 -7.37 -28.60 9.98
C ALA A 326 -6.67 -27.74 11.05
N LEU A 327 -6.02 -26.64 10.65
CA LEU A 327 -5.39 -25.71 11.60
C LEU A 327 -6.43 -25.09 12.54
N PRO A 328 -6.03 -24.73 13.78
CA PRO A 328 -6.92 -24.01 14.69
C PRO A 328 -7.30 -22.65 14.12
N ASP A 329 -8.41 -22.08 14.56
CA ASP A 329 -8.87 -20.77 14.07
C ASP A 329 -7.87 -19.66 14.44
N GLN A 330 -7.21 -19.76 15.59
CA GLN A 330 -6.23 -18.80 16.10
C GLN A 330 -5.13 -19.49 16.92
N PRO A 331 -3.95 -18.85 17.11
CA PRO A 331 -2.93 -19.36 18.02
C PRO A 331 -3.43 -19.42 19.48
N ASP A 332 -2.90 -20.35 20.28
CA ASP A 332 -3.24 -20.45 21.71
C ASP A 332 -2.61 -19.29 22.51
N ILE A 333 -3.45 -18.29 22.81
CA ILE A 333 -3.03 -17.09 23.56
C ILE A 333 -2.65 -17.43 25.01
N TYR A 334 -3.30 -18.42 25.61
CA TYR A 334 -3.01 -18.82 26.99
C TYR A 334 -1.62 -19.45 27.06
N GLU A 335 -1.30 -20.36 26.14
CA GLU A 335 0.02 -20.99 26.10
C GLU A 335 1.12 -19.97 25.72
N LEU A 336 0.87 -19.07 24.78
CA LEU A 336 1.79 -17.96 24.46
C LEU A 336 2.11 -17.12 25.71
N ASN A 337 1.11 -16.75 26.50
CA ASN A 337 1.32 -15.95 27.71
C ASN A 337 2.09 -16.74 28.79
N LYS A 338 1.79 -18.03 28.94
CA LYS A 338 2.51 -18.90 29.87
C LYS A 338 3.99 -19.02 29.50
N VAL A 339 4.29 -19.33 28.23
CA VAL A 339 5.67 -19.42 27.70
C VAL A 339 6.40 -18.09 27.85
N LEU A 340 5.75 -16.96 27.56
CA LEU A 340 6.32 -15.63 27.78
C LEU A 340 6.80 -15.42 29.23
N ILE A 341 5.99 -15.81 30.21
CA ILE A 341 6.32 -15.68 31.64
C ILE A 341 7.46 -16.62 32.02
N GLU A 342 7.44 -17.87 31.52
CA GLU A 342 8.48 -18.87 31.78
C GLU A 342 9.84 -18.42 31.25
N ILE A 343 9.89 -17.95 30.01
CA ILE A 343 11.11 -17.43 29.38
C ILE A 343 11.71 -16.29 30.19
N ARG A 344 10.89 -15.31 30.64
CA ARG A 344 11.41 -14.21 31.46
C ARG A 344 11.96 -14.67 32.79
N ARG A 345 11.24 -15.57 33.47
CA ARG A 345 11.70 -16.13 34.75
C ARG A 345 13.00 -16.91 34.60
N GLU A 346 13.16 -17.65 33.50
CA GLU A 346 14.39 -18.35 33.21
C GLU A 346 15.53 -17.39 32.88
N PHE A 347 15.28 -16.44 31.99
CA PHE A 347 16.26 -15.45 31.55
C PHE A 347 16.80 -14.60 32.71
N TYR A 348 15.92 -14.07 33.58
CA TYR A 348 16.37 -13.26 34.72
C TYR A 348 17.09 -14.06 35.79
N LYS A 349 16.82 -15.37 35.97
CA LYS A 349 17.60 -16.19 36.91
C LYS A 349 19.08 -16.26 36.56
N THR A 350 19.42 -16.10 35.28
CA THR A 350 20.80 -16.10 34.78
C THR A 350 21.54 -14.80 35.10
N ASP A 351 20.84 -13.66 35.17
CA ASP A 351 21.42 -12.34 35.50
C ASP A 351 21.72 -12.16 37.00
N TYR A 352 21.18 -13.02 37.88
CA TYR A 352 21.39 -13.01 39.34
C TYR A 352 22.46 -13.99 39.83
N LYS A 353 23.37 -14.48 38.97
CA LYS A 353 24.44 -15.40 39.36
C LYS A 353 25.84 -14.78 39.38
#